data_AF-A0A856MAS7-F1
#
_entry.id   AF-A0A856MAS7-F1
#
_cell.length_a   1.000
_cell.length_b   1.000
_cell.length_c   1.000
_cell.angle_alpha   90.00
_cell.angle_beta   90.00
_cell.angle_gamma   90.00
#
_symmetry.space_group_name_H-M   'P 1'
#
loop_
_entity.id
_entity.type
_entity.pdbx_description
1 polymer ?
#
loop_
_entity_poly.entity_id
_entity_poly.type
_entity_poly.pdbx_seq_one_letter_code
_entity_poly.pdbx_strand_id
1 'polypeptide(L)'
;MSKANEDEILLHNQPWQRELRAMTLLSSLNYRTGELCSYLHNIACGVSELIEVDWSVVTLCQEGFETVLASSIDMGEGEHIYSLHGSLTGTVIEIGHSLAVENAEKHPEYGEAPEGYCSYLGIPLRTAQGEVIGTVCSFHQQPREFTKEEIQIVELFAERAATAIDHYHLYQQQCQFNQVLEAEVEKRTQELRAAQTKLVEQKRLAAIGEFAAMIVHEIRNPLTTMIMGLKFFKKTTLAEPAQERLSLALDEGSRLERLLTEILLYAKPQVLQLCELDVNQFIRELLVPICEMPEALSRQIEFIPASSTIKILGDKDKLKQVFINIVRNACEAISDGDVVTWKVDTSCEDKVCINVCNGGEPIPPEVLSKLTQPFFSTKPGGTGLGLAITKRIVNAHGGELLIQSDAVTGTIMSVQLSKWV
;
A
#
# COMPACT_ATOMS: atom_id res chain seq x y z
N MET A 1 23.32 79.55 -13.36
CA MET A 1 22.81 78.41 -12.56
C MET A 1 21.51 78.88 -11.93
N SER A 2 20.37 78.16 -12.09
CA SER A 2 19.01 78.48 -11.58
C SER A 2 17.93 78.78 -12.64
N LYS A 3 17.71 77.90 -13.62
CA LYS A 3 16.41 77.75 -14.33
C LYS A 3 16.38 76.51 -15.21
N ALA A 4 17.50 76.18 -15.85
CA ALA A 4 17.63 75.00 -16.72
C ALA A 4 17.50 73.65 -15.99
N ASN A 5 17.80 73.59 -14.68
CA ASN A 5 17.66 72.35 -13.89
C ASN A 5 16.24 72.12 -13.37
N GLU A 6 15.39 73.15 -13.29
CA GLU A 6 13.99 73.00 -12.87
C GLU A 6 13.11 72.56 -14.05
N ASP A 7 13.41 73.04 -15.27
CA ASP A 7 12.67 72.66 -16.48
C ASP A 7 12.95 71.21 -16.94
N GLU A 8 14.15 70.65 -16.68
CA GLU A 8 14.46 69.23 -16.94
C GLU A 8 13.75 68.29 -15.95
N ILE A 9 13.54 68.72 -14.71
CA ILE A 9 12.79 67.96 -13.69
C ILE A 9 11.28 68.01 -13.99
N LEU A 10 10.77 69.11 -14.57
CA LEU A 10 9.38 69.25 -15.00
C LEU A 10 9.03 68.46 -16.27
N LEU A 11 10.02 68.14 -17.12
CA LEU A 11 9.85 67.27 -18.30
C LEU A 11 9.83 65.77 -17.97
N HIS A 12 10.41 65.37 -16.82
CA HIS A 12 10.52 63.98 -16.41
C HIS A 12 9.26 63.37 -15.78
N ASN A 13 8.24 64.19 -15.51
CA ASN A 13 7.02 63.78 -14.81
C ASN A 13 5.74 63.88 -15.66
N GLN A 14 5.86 63.71 -16.98
CA GLN A 14 4.69 63.70 -17.86
C GLN A 14 3.95 62.34 -17.81
N PRO A 15 2.61 62.32 -17.66
CA PRO A 15 1.82 61.10 -17.49
C PRO A 15 2.07 60.00 -18.53
N TRP A 16 2.24 60.38 -19.80
CA TRP A 16 2.45 59.44 -20.91
C TRP A 16 3.78 58.67 -20.82
N GLN A 17 4.82 59.23 -20.18
CA GLN A 17 6.10 58.55 -20.01
C GLN A 17 6.00 57.43 -18.97
N ARG A 18 5.21 57.63 -17.91
CA ARG A 18 4.95 56.61 -16.89
C ARG A 18 4.14 55.45 -17.45
N GLU A 19 3.10 55.73 -18.24
CA GLU A 19 2.34 54.68 -18.96
C GLU A 19 3.23 53.85 -19.90
N LEU A 20 4.14 54.49 -20.65
CA LEU A 20 5.05 53.79 -21.54
C LEU A 20 6.04 52.89 -20.78
N ARG A 21 6.58 53.36 -19.64
CA ARG A 21 7.45 52.55 -18.77
C ARG A 21 6.67 51.38 -18.15
N ALA A 22 5.44 51.60 -17.70
CA ALA A 22 4.57 50.55 -17.18
C ALA A 22 4.29 49.47 -18.23
N MET A 23 3.92 49.84 -19.46
CA MET A 23 3.74 48.88 -20.56
C MET A 23 5.03 48.11 -20.88
N THR A 24 6.18 48.78 -20.85
CA THR A 24 7.48 48.15 -21.11
C THR A 24 7.80 47.10 -20.04
N LEU A 25 7.65 47.44 -18.76
CA LEU A 25 7.85 46.52 -17.64
C LEU A 25 6.87 45.34 -17.71
N LEU A 26 5.59 45.59 -17.93
CA LEU A 26 4.58 44.53 -18.08
C LEU A 26 4.86 43.60 -19.27
N SER A 27 5.40 44.12 -20.37
CA SER A 27 5.79 43.30 -21.53
C SER A 27 7.03 42.42 -21.25
N SER A 28 7.91 42.87 -20.35
CA SER A 28 9.10 42.13 -19.93
C SER A 28 8.80 41.07 -18.86
N LEU A 29 7.72 41.28 -18.09
CA LEU A 29 7.22 40.36 -17.07
C LEU A 29 6.55 39.15 -17.72
N ASN A 30 7.32 38.09 -17.95
CA ASN A 30 6.80 36.82 -18.46
C ASN A 30 6.83 35.75 -17.38
N TYR A 31 5.67 35.37 -16.85
CA TYR A 31 5.58 34.28 -15.89
C TYR A 31 5.85 32.94 -16.58
N ARG A 32 7.02 32.36 -16.33
CA ARG A 32 7.33 30.98 -16.68
C ARG A 32 6.95 30.08 -15.51
N THR A 33 6.34 28.95 -15.80
CA THR A 33 5.92 27.95 -14.80
C THR A 33 7.08 27.59 -13.87
N GLY A 34 6.96 27.96 -12.59
CA GLY A 34 7.91 27.56 -11.53
C GLY A 34 8.65 28.70 -10.80
N GLU A 35 8.63 29.94 -11.31
CA GLU A 35 9.38 31.07 -10.73
C GLU A 35 8.46 32.17 -10.15
N LEU A 36 7.48 31.80 -9.32
CA LEU A 36 6.51 32.76 -8.76
C LEU A 36 7.20 33.87 -7.95
N CYS A 37 8.12 33.52 -7.05
CA CYS A 37 8.77 34.52 -6.17
C CYS A 37 9.57 35.56 -6.95
N SER A 38 10.33 35.13 -7.96
CA SER A 38 11.09 36.04 -8.85
C SER A 38 10.16 36.96 -9.63
N TYR A 39 9.06 36.42 -10.15
CA TYR A 39 8.05 37.20 -10.87
C TYR A 39 7.39 38.26 -9.98
N LEU A 40 6.96 37.88 -8.77
CA LEU A 40 6.33 38.80 -7.82
C LEU A 40 7.32 39.85 -7.29
N HIS A 41 8.60 39.50 -7.13
CA HIS A 41 9.66 40.45 -6.77
C HIS A 41 9.86 41.51 -7.86
N ASN A 42 9.90 41.11 -9.13
CA ASN A 42 9.98 42.06 -10.24
C ASN A 42 8.74 42.97 -10.31
N ILE A 43 7.55 42.46 -9.93
CA ILE A 43 6.36 43.29 -9.78
C ILE A 43 6.53 44.31 -8.64
N ALA A 44 6.97 43.88 -7.45
CA ALA A 44 7.18 44.78 -6.32
C ALA A 44 8.20 45.88 -6.65
N CYS A 45 9.35 45.52 -7.22
CA CYS A 45 10.37 46.48 -7.66
C CYS A 45 9.85 47.42 -8.75
N GLY A 46 9.17 46.88 -9.77
CA GLY A 46 8.62 47.69 -10.87
C GLY A 46 7.56 48.69 -10.39
N VAL A 47 6.70 48.30 -9.45
CA VAL A 47 5.74 49.22 -8.81
C VAL A 47 6.50 50.30 -8.04
N SER A 48 7.46 49.92 -7.18
CA SER A 48 8.25 50.86 -6.38
C SER A 48 8.92 51.94 -7.23
N GLU A 49 9.51 51.54 -8.37
CA GLU A 49 10.17 52.43 -9.32
C GLU A 49 9.20 53.31 -10.13
N LEU A 50 8.07 52.76 -10.57
CA LEU A 50 7.12 53.47 -11.44
C LEU A 50 6.35 54.59 -10.74
N ILE A 51 5.98 54.36 -9.48
CA ILE A 51 5.29 55.34 -8.66
C ILE A 51 6.22 56.02 -7.66
N GLU A 52 7.54 55.81 -7.73
CA GLU A 52 8.54 56.50 -6.91
C GLU A 52 8.26 56.42 -5.40
N VAL A 53 7.98 55.22 -4.89
CA VAL A 53 7.76 54.97 -3.45
C VAL A 53 8.95 54.24 -2.84
N ASP A 54 9.09 54.36 -1.52
CA ASP A 54 10.24 53.82 -0.80
C ASP A 54 10.16 52.30 -0.65
N TRP A 55 8.95 51.74 -0.61
CA TRP A 55 8.75 50.32 -0.39
C TRP A 55 7.44 49.84 -1.02
N SER A 56 7.52 48.75 -1.78
CA SER A 56 6.38 48.02 -2.29
C SER A 56 6.47 46.54 -1.90
N VAL A 57 5.33 45.93 -1.65
CA VAL A 57 5.23 44.54 -1.20
C VAL A 57 4.00 43.88 -1.79
N VAL A 58 4.15 42.62 -2.19
CA VAL A 58 3.05 41.75 -2.63
C VAL A 58 2.77 40.78 -1.49
N THR A 59 1.54 40.75 -1.00
CA THR A 59 1.13 39.89 0.11
C THR A 59 0.06 38.91 -0.33
N LEU A 60 0.01 37.76 0.36
CA LEU A 60 -1.10 36.81 0.33
C LEU A 60 -1.83 36.89 1.66
N CYS A 61 -3.15 37.04 1.64
CA CYS A 61 -3.97 37.18 2.84
C CYS A 61 -4.79 35.91 3.05
N GLN A 62 -4.56 35.21 4.18
CA GLN A 62 -5.29 33.99 4.55
C GLN A 62 -5.56 33.98 6.06
N GLU A 63 -6.77 33.58 6.44
CA GLU A 63 -7.17 33.35 7.85
C GLU A 63 -6.87 34.50 8.83
N GLY A 64 -6.93 35.76 8.37
CA GLY A 64 -6.68 36.94 9.21
C GLY A 64 -5.19 37.35 9.33
N PHE A 65 -4.32 36.71 8.56
CA PHE A 65 -2.90 37.04 8.45
C PHE A 65 -2.53 37.44 7.02
N GLU A 66 -1.55 38.32 6.88
CA GLU A 66 -0.86 38.59 5.63
C GLU A 66 0.52 37.92 5.63
N THR A 67 0.86 37.29 4.52
CA THR A 67 2.18 36.71 4.27
C THR A 67 2.83 37.47 3.13
N VAL A 68 4.04 37.98 3.34
CA VAL A 68 4.80 38.66 2.28
C VAL A 68 5.31 37.62 1.28
N LEU A 69 4.83 37.68 0.04
CA LEU A 69 5.30 36.83 -1.05
C LEU A 69 6.51 37.42 -1.77
N ALA A 70 6.59 38.76 -1.83
CA ALA A 70 7.70 39.48 -2.43
C ALA A 70 7.75 40.93 -1.97
N SER A 71 8.95 41.52 -1.95
CA SER A 71 9.16 42.92 -1.58
C SER A 71 10.21 43.60 -2.46
N SER A 72 10.09 44.92 -2.64
CA SER A 72 11.10 45.75 -3.32
C SER A 72 12.33 46.05 -2.46
N ILE A 73 12.24 45.87 -1.15
CA ILE A 73 13.36 45.96 -0.22
C ILE A 73 13.74 44.56 0.28
N ASP A 74 15.01 44.37 0.62
CA ASP A 74 15.46 43.13 1.23
C ASP A 74 14.96 43.06 2.68
N MET A 75 14.18 42.02 2.96
CA MET A 75 13.55 41.75 4.26
C MET A 75 14.31 40.68 5.06
N GLY A 76 15.41 40.13 4.51
CA GLY A 76 16.12 38.99 5.08
C GLY A 76 15.46 37.64 4.80
N GLU A 77 16.12 36.54 5.19
CA GLU A 77 15.62 35.18 5.00
C GLU A 77 14.52 34.83 6.03
N GLY A 78 13.37 34.33 5.57
CA GLY A 78 12.27 33.87 6.43
C GLY A 78 10.90 34.06 5.80
N GLU A 79 9.86 33.51 6.43
CA GLU A 79 8.47 33.88 6.15
C GLU A 79 8.06 35.06 7.03
N HIS A 80 7.59 36.14 6.40
CA HIS A 80 7.19 37.36 7.08
C HIS A 80 5.66 37.40 7.13
N ILE A 81 5.13 36.92 8.25
CA ILE A 81 3.69 36.80 8.51
C ILE A 81 3.27 37.84 9.54
N TYR A 82 2.29 38.67 9.19
CA TYR A 82 1.76 39.73 10.05
C TYR A 82 0.25 39.57 10.24
N SER A 83 -0.28 40.10 11.34
CA SER A 83 -1.73 40.12 11.55
C SER A 83 -2.36 41.22 10.70
N LEU A 84 -3.50 40.92 10.05
CA LEU A 84 -4.29 41.91 9.35
C LEU A 84 -5.07 42.84 10.29
N HIS A 85 -5.18 42.49 11.57
CA HIS A 85 -6.03 43.22 12.50
C HIS A 85 -5.46 44.61 12.80
N GLY A 86 -6.22 45.65 12.44
CA GLY A 86 -5.81 47.04 12.64
C GLY A 86 -4.75 47.54 11.66
N SER A 87 -4.42 46.79 10.62
CA SER A 87 -3.48 47.22 9.57
C SER A 87 -4.21 47.85 8.38
N LEU A 88 -3.51 48.74 7.67
CA LEU A 88 -4.00 49.32 6.41
C LEU A 88 -4.32 48.25 5.36
N THR A 89 -3.53 47.16 5.32
CA THR A 89 -3.81 46.01 4.45
C THR A 89 -5.13 45.33 4.81
N GLY A 90 -5.42 45.17 6.11
CA GLY A 90 -6.68 44.60 6.59
C GLY A 90 -7.89 45.36 6.07
N THR A 91 -7.84 46.70 6.12
CA THR A 91 -8.90 47.53 5.56
C THR A 91 -9.09 47.31 4.07
N VAL A 92 -8.02 47.22 3.26
CA VAL A 92 -8.12 46.94 1.81
C VAL A 92 -8.80 45.61 1.52
N ILE A 93 -8.49 44.57 2.29
CA ILE A 93 -9.13 43.26 2.18
C ILE A 93 -10.63 43.36 2.53
N GLU A 94 -10.98 44.09 3.60
CA GLU A 94 -12.37 44.27 4.04
C GLU A 94 -13.23 45.07 3.05
N ILE A 95 -12.72 46.20 2.54
CA ILE A 95 -13.46 47.03 1.57
C ILE A 95 -13.43 46.43 0.16
N GLY A 96 -12.42 45.60 -0.14
CA GLY A 96 -12.17 45.00 -1.44
C GLY A 96 -11.77 46.00 -2.53
N HIS A 97 -11.67 47.29 -2.26
CA HIS A 97 -11.31 48.32 -3.25
C HIS A 97 -9.96 48.95 -2.92
N SER A 98 -9.38 49.62 -3.91
CA SER A 98 -8.12 50.36 -3.78
C SER A 98 -8.23 51.43 -2.69
N LEU A 99 -7.25 51.49 -1.79
CA LEU A 99 -7.17 52.47 -0.69
C LEU A 99 -5.91 53.32 -0.84
N ALA A 100 -6.08 54.63 -0.92
CA ALA A 100 -4.98 55.60 -0.92
C ALA A 100 -5.10 56.49 0.32
N VAL A 101 -4.06 56.54 1.15
CA VAL A 101 -4.00 57.32 2.38
C VAL A 101 -2.78 58.24 2.31
N GLU A 102 -3.01 59.56 2.33
CA GLU A 102 -1.94 60.55 2.26
C GLU A 102 -1.05 60.49 3.51
N ASN A 103 -1.67 60.38 4.68
CA ASN A 103 -1.00 60.26 5.96
C ASN A 103 -1.85 59.42 6.94
N ALA A 104 -1.42 58.19 7.20
CA ALA A 104 -2.08 57.23 8.07
C ALA A 104 -2.19 57.70 9.53
N GLU A 105 -1.26 58.53 10.03
CA GLU A 105 -1.35 59.09 11.40
C GLU A 105 -2.56 60.02 11.57
N LYS A 106 -2.99 60.65 10.48
CA LYS A 106 -4.19 61.51 10.47
C LYS A 106 -5.49 60.73 10.25
N HIS A 107 -5.37 59.49 9.80
CA HIS A 107 -6.50 58.64 9.42
C HIS A 107 -6.43 57.26 10.11
N PRO A 108 -6.44 57.20 11.45
CA PRO A 108 -6.36 55.94 12.18
C PRO A 108 -7.56 55.01 11.92
N GLU A 109 -8.65 55.54 11.37
CA GLU A 109 -9.82 54.74 10.97
C GLU A 109 -9.51 53.69 9.90
N TYR A 110 -8.43 53.85 9.13
CA TYR A 110 -8.00 52.90 8.10
C TYR A 110 -6.91 51.92 8.59
N GLY A 111 -6.42 52.06 9.83
CA GLY A 111 -5.37 51.21 10.39
C GLY A 111 -3.98 51.85 10.41
N GLU A 112 -3.03 51.13 10.99
CA GLU A 112 -1.66 51.62 11.23
C GLU A 112 -0.71 51.28 10.07
N ALA A 113 0.19 52.22 9.75
CA ALA A 113 1.29 51.99 8.82
C ALA A 113 2.49 51.37 9.55
N PRO A 114 3.36 50.63 8.83
CA PRO A 114 4.62 50.15 9.37
C PRO A 114 5.51 51.29 9.90
N GLU A 115 6.32 51.01 10.91
CA GLU A 115 7.16 52.01 11.57
C GLU A 115 8.07 52.73 10.55
N GLY A 116 8.05 54.07 10.57
CA GLY A 116 8.82 54.91 9.65
C GLY A 116 8.12 55.27 8.33
N TYR A 117 6.91 54.75 8.08
CA TYR A 117 6.10 55.08 6.89
C TYR A 117 4.81 55.78 7.29
N CYS A 118 4.35 56.75 6.50
CA CYS A 118 3.11 57.47 6.79
C CYS A 118 2.12 57.50 5.62
N SER A 119 2.56 57.38 4.37
CA SER A 119 1.68 57.33 3.21
C SER A 119 1.53 55.89 2.72
N TYR A 120 0.32 55.54 2.24
CA TYR A 120 -0.05 54.18 1.85
C TYR A 120 -0.91 54.14 0.60
N LEU A 121 -0.57 53.24 -0.32
CA LEU A 121 -1.43 52.79 -1.41
C LEU A 121 -1.56 51.27 -1.36
N GLY A 122 -2.78 50.78 -1.15
CA GLY A 122 -3.09 49.37 -1.13
C GLY A 122 -4.06 49.00 -2.24
N ILE A 123 -3.66 48.04 -3.08
CA ILE A 123 -4.47 47.53 -4.18
C ILE A 123 -4.77 46.04 -3.94
N PRO A 124 -6.04 45.61 -4.01
CA PRO A 124 -6.41 44.21 -3.82
C PRO A 124 -5.97 43.33 -5.00
N LEU A 125 -5.39 42.16 -4.70
CA LEU A 125 -5.16 41.08 -5.64
C LEU A 125 -6.45 40.30 -5.84
N ARG A 126 -7.08 40.43 -7.01
CA ARG A 126 -8.36 39.79 -7.31
C ARG A 126 -8.20 38.63 -8.27
N THR A 127 -8.77 37.49 -7.91
CA THR A 127 -8.87 36.34 -8.83
C THR A 127 -9.86 36.61 -9.95
N ALA A 128 -9.86 35.77 -10.99
CA ALA A 128 -10.84 35.83 -12.07
C ALA A 128 -12.29 35.64 -11.57
N GLN A 129 -12.48 35.01 -10.41
CA GLN A 129 -13.76 34.80 -9.75
C GLN A 129 -14.18 35.99 -8.86
N GLY A 130 -13.31 37.00 -8.72
CA GLY A 130 -13.57 38.22 -7.95
C GLY A 130 -13.19 38.14 -6.46
N GLU A 131 -12.60 37.03 -6.02
CA GLU A 131 -12.11 36.86 -4.64
C GLU A 131 -10.83 37.67 -4.42
N VAL A 132 -10.71 38.31 -3.26
CA VAL A 132 -9.50 39.05 -2.89
C VAL A 132 -8.58 38.10 -2.12
N ILE A 133 -7.42 37.79 -2.70
CA ILE A 133 -6.47 36.80 -2.15
C ILE A 133 -5.25 37.44 -1.47
N GLY A 134 -5.12 38.77 -1.55
CA GLY A 134 -3.96 39.49 -1.03
C GLY A 134 -3.93 40.94 -1.51
N THR A 135 -2.80 41.62 -1.36
CA THR A 135 -2.64 43.01 -1.81
C THR A 135 -1.28 43.28 -2.45
N VAL A 136 -1.22 44.33 -3.27
CA VAL A 136 0.01 45.07 -3.55
C VAL A 136 -0.05 46.33 -2.69
N CYS A 137 0.86 46.41 -1.72
CA CYS A 137 0.99 47.58 -0.84
C CYS A 137 2.20 48.40 -1.26
N SER A 138 2.07 49.72 -1.18
CA SER A 138 3.12 50.69 -1.45
C SER A 138 3.14 51.73 -0.34
N PHE A 139 4.32 51.96 0.23
CA PHE A 139 4.55 52.79 1.39
C PHE A 139 5.56 53.90 1.08
N HIS A 140 5.31 55.08 1.66
CA HIS A 140 6.23 56.21 1.56
C HIS A 140 6.41 56.89 2.92
N GLN A 141 7.63 57.35 3.19
CA GLN A 141 8.02 57.94 4.49
C GLN A 141 7.45 59.35 4.72
N GLN A 142 7.04 60.04 3.65
CA GLN A 142 6.47 61.38 3.72
C GLN A 142 5.00 61.40 3.25
N PRO A 143 4.18 62.35 3.73
CA PRO A 143 2.80 62.49 3.28
C PRO A 143 2.74 62.71 1.77
N ARG A 144 1.91 61.92 1.09
CA ARG A 144 1.82 61.96 -0.37
C ARG A 144 0.44 61.55 -0.85
N GLU A 145 -0.13 62.38 -1.72
CA GLU A 145 -1.32 62.02 -2.50
C GLU A 145 -0.94 61.19 -3.73
N PHE A 146 -1.64 60.08 -3.96
CA PHE A 146 -1.49 59.25 -5.15
C PHE A 146 -2.44 59.70 -6.26
N THR A 147 -1.94 59.85 -7.48
CA THR A 147 -2.80 60.25 -8.61
C THR A 147 -3.62 59.07 -9.13
N LYS A 148 -4.69 59.36 -9.88
CA LYS A 148 -5.53 58.29 -10.46
C LYS A 148 -4.75 57.40 -11.43
N GLU A 149 -3.79 57.99 -12.15
CA GLU A 149 -2.92 57.28 -13.09
C GLU A 149 -1.97 56.33 -12.34
N GLU A 150 -1.42 56.76 -11.20
CA GLU A 150 -0.58 55.90 -10.34
C GLU A 150 -1.39 54.71 -9.81
N ILE A 151 -2.61 54.95 -9.31
CA ILE A 151 -3.52 53.90 -8.85
C ILE A 151 -3.81 52.88 -9.97
N GLN A 152 -4.14 53.35 -11.18
CA GLN A 152 -4.41 52.49 -12.33
C GLN A 152 -3.20 51.65 -12.75
N ILE A 153 -1.99 52.20 -12.66
CA ILE A 153 -0.76 51.44 -12.92
C ILE A 153 -0.64 50.30 -11.91
N VAL A 154 -0.75 50.58 -10.61
CA VAL A 154 -0.62 49.53 -9.59
C VAL A 154 -1.74 48.49 -9.69
N GLU A 155 -2.96 48.89 -10.03
CA GLU A 155 -4.08 47.98 -10.36
C GLU A 155 -3.72 46.98 -11.46
N LEU A 156 -3.04 47.42 -12.51
CA LEU A 156 -2.61 46.54 -13.60
C LEU A 156 -1.53 45.52 -13.17
N PHE A 157 -0.60 45.94 -12.32
CA PHE A 157 0.40 45.02 -11.74
C PHE A 157 -0.23 44.05 -10.73
N ALA A 158 -1.20 44.51 -9.94
CA ALA A 158 -1.97 43.68 -9.02
C ALA A 158 -2.76 42.59 -9.76
N GLU A 159 -3.40 42.92 -10.89
CA GLU A 159 -4.09 41.93 -11.73
C GLU A 159 -3.13 40.84 -12.25
N ARG A 160 -1.92 41.22 -12.66
CA ARG A 160 -0.87 40.29 -13.10
C ARG A 160 -0.36 39.41 -11.97
N ALA A 161 -0.11 39.98 -10.80
CA ALA A 161 0.29 39.24 -9.60
C ALA A 161 -0.79 38.21 -9.21
N ALA A 162 -2.05 38.64 -9.14
CA ALA A 162 -3.17 37.77 -8.77
C ALA A 162 -3.30 36.57 -9.72
N THR A 163 -3.22 36.82 -11.03
CA THR A 163 -3.28 35.75 -12.04
C THR A 163 -2.13 34.75 -11.91
N ALA A 164 -0.91 35.24 -11.65
CA ALA A 164 0.26 34.37 -11.49
C ALA A 164 0.19 33.51 -10.22
N ILE A 165 -0.29 34.07 -9.12
CA ILE A 165 -0.51 33.35 -7.85
C ILE A 165 -1.57 32.25 -8.04
N ASP A 166 -2.71 32.58 -8.64
CA ASP A 166 -3.79 31.63 -8.90
C ASP A 166 -3.33 30.48 -9.81
N HIS A 167 -2.63 30.79 -10.91
CA HIS A 167 -2.04 29.78 -11.79
C HIS A 167 -1.02 28.88 -11.08
N TYR A 168 -0.20 29.43 -10.20
CA TYR A 168 0.77 28.64 -9.43
C TYR A 168 0.04 27.66 -8.50
N HIS A 169 -0.98 28.13 -7.78
CA HIS A 169 -1.75 27.29 -6.86
C HIS A 169 -2.46 26.14 -7.60
N LEU A 170 -3.13 26.44 -8.72
CA LEU A 170 -3.79 25.44 -9.57
C LEU A 170 -2.80 24.41 -10.10
N TYR A 171 -1.62 24.83 -10.55
CA TYR A 171 -0.58 23.94 -11.03
C TYR A 171 -0.08 22.98 -9.92
N GLN A 172 0.17 23.51 -8.71
CA GLN A 172 0.58 22.70 -7.56
C GLN A 172 -0.48 21.66 -7.20
N GLN A 173 -1.74 22.06 -7.15
CA GLN A 173 -2.86 21.15 -6.87
C GLN A 173 -2.96 20.03 -7.93
N GLN A 174 -2.79 20.36 -9.21
CA GLN A 174 -2.80 19.38 -10.29
C GLN A 174 -1.62 18.39 -10.16
N CYS A 175 -0.42 18.87 -9.86
CA CYS A 175 0.74 18.02 -9.63
C CYS A 175 0.52 17.04 -8.47
N GLN A 176 0.00 17.53 -7.34
CA GLN A 176 -0.32 16.68 -6.19
C GLN A 176 -1.37 15.63 -6.53
N PHE A 177 -2.44 16.04 -7.23
CA PHE A 177 -3.49 15.11 -7.66
C PHE A 177 -2.96 14.02 -8.58
N ASN A 178 -2.13 14.38 -9.56
CA ASN A 178 -1.51 13.42 -10.49
C ASN A 178 -0.63 12.39 -9.75
N GLN A 179 0.19 12.84 -8.79
CA GLN A 179 1.04 11.93 -8.01
C GLN A 179 0.22 10.92 -7.20
N VAL A 180 -0.85 11.36 -6.55
CA VAL A 180 -1.75 10.47 -5.79
C VAL A 180 -2.45 9.49 -6.72
N LEU A 181 -2.92 9.96 -7.88
CA LEU A 181 -3.59 9.12 -8.86
C LEU A 181 -2.65 8.05 -9.44
N GLU A 182 -1.40 8.41 -9.77
CA GLU A 182 -0.39 7.46 -10.25
C GLU A 182 -0.11 6.36 -9.23
N ALA A 183 0.04 6.72 -7.95
CA ALA A 183 0.25 5.76 -6.87
C ALA A 183 -0.94 4.80 -6.70
N GLU A 184 -2.17 5.31 -6.75
CA GLU A 184 -3.37 4.47 -6.65
C GLU A 184 -3.53 3.56 -7.88
N VAL A 185 -3.25 4.05 -9.09
CA VAL A 185 -3.30 3.25 -10.32
C VAL A 185 -2.28 2.10 -10.27
N GLU A 186 -1.06 2.35 -9.82
CA GLU A 186 -0.05 1.31 -9.67
C GLU A 186 -0.50 0.25 -8.66
N LYS A 187 -0.98 0.69 -7.48
CA LYS A 187 -1.52 -0.22 -6.46
C LYS A 187 -2.65 -1.10 -6.99
N ARG A 188 -3.62 -0.51 -7.68
CA ARG A 188 -4.76 -1.25 -8.28
C ARG A 188 -4.30 -2.21 -9.37
N THR A 189 -3.31 -1.83 -10.16
CA THR A 189 -2.73 -2.68 -11.20
C THR A 189 -2.05 -3.91 -10.60
N GLN A 190 -1.34 -3.76 -9.49
CA GLN A 190 -0.72 -4.87 -8.76
C GLN A 190 -1.78 -5.82 -8.16
N GLU A 191 -2.79 -5.27 -7.49
CA GLU A 191 -3.92 -6.04 -6.94
C GLU A 191 -4.63 -6.87 -8.03
N LEU A 192 -4.89 -6.25 -9.18
CA LEU A 192 -5.57 -6.90 -10.32
C LEU A 192 -4.73 -8.05 -10.90
N ARG A 193 -3.41 -7.83 -11.10
CA ARG A 193 -2.50 -8.87 -11.59
C ARG A 193 -2.43 -10.06 -10.64
N ALA A 194 -2.35 -9.82 -9.34
CA ALA A 194 -2.33 -10.89 -8.33
C ALA A 194 -3.64 -11.70 -8.36
N ALA A 195 -4.80 -11.02 -8.43
CA ALA A 195 -6.09 -11.67 -8.54
C ALA A 195 -6.23 -12.51 -9.83
N GLN A 196 -5.74 -11.99 -10.97
CA GLN A 196 -5.78 -12.69 -12.25
C GLN A 196 -4.93 -13.96 -12.23
N THR A 197 -3.71 -13.92 -11.70
CA THR A 197 -2.86 -15.12 -11.57
C THR A 197 -3.55 -16.19 -10.72
N LYS A 198 -4.14 -15.80 -9.59
CA LYS A 198 -4.89 -16.71 -8.72
C LYS A 198 -6.09 -17.34 -9.43
N LEU A 199 -6.83 -16.56 -10.23
CA LEU A 199 -7.96 -17.07 -11.03
C LEU A 199 -7.52 -18.05 -12.12
N VAL A 200 -6.41 -17.78 -12.81
CA VAL A 200 -5.86 -18.70 -13.82
C VAL A 200 -5.48 -20.04 -13.20
N GLU A 201 -4.82 -20.02 -12.04
CA GLU A 201 -4.45 -21.23 -11.31
C GLU A 201 -5.70 -22.02 -10.86
N GLN A 202 -6.71 -21.34 -10.32
CA GLN A 202 -7.98 -21.96 -9.94
C GLN A 202 -8.70 -22.61 -11.13
N LYS A 203 -8.78 -21.92 -12.27
CA LYS A 203 -9.38 -22.46 -13.50
C LYS A 203 -8.63 -23.68 -14.01
N ARG A 204 -7.29 -23.62 -14.01
CA ARG A 204 -6.43 -24.75 -14.41
C ARG A 204 -6.67 -25.96 -13.51
N LEU A 205 -6.74 -25.75 -12.19
CA LEU A 205 -7.00 -26.82 -11.24
C LEU A 205 -8.42 -27.39 -11.38
N ALA A 206 -9.43 -26.57 -11.63
CA ALA A 206 -10.79 -27.03 -11.86
C ALA A 206 -10.90 -27.91 -13.11
N ALA A 207 -10.26 -27.51 -14.21
CA ALA A 207 -10.21 -28.32 -15.44
C ALA A 207 -9.49 -29.66 -15.22
N ILE A 208 -8.36 -29.65 -14.49
CA ILE A 208 -7.68 -30.90 -14.07
C ILE A 208 -8.60 -31.72 -13.15
N GLY A 209 -9.37 -31.06 -12.28
CA GLY A 209 -10.46 -31.60 -11.45
C GLY A 209 -11.42 -32.48 -12.20
N GLU A 210 -12.10 -31.88 -13.17
CA GLU A 210 -13.12 -32.54 -13.99
C GLU A 210 -12.51 -33.69 -14.82
N PHE A 211 -11.36 -33.44 -15.45
CA PHE A 211 -10.69 -34.45 -16.27
C PHE A 211 -10.20 -35.64 -15.43
N ALA A 212 -9.61 -35.39 -14.26
CA ALA A 212 -9.19 -36.43 -13.33
C ALA A 212 -10.39 -37.22 -12.78
N ALA A 213 -11.53 -36.56 -12.52
CA ALA A 213 -12.73 -37.24 -12.06
C ALA A 213 -13.25 -38.26 -13.09
N MET A 214 -13.31 -37.86 -14.36
CA MET A 214 -13.72 -38.73 -15.46
C MET A 214 -12.76 -39.92 -15.62
N ILE A 215 -11.45 -39.67 -15.71
CA ILE A 215 -10.44 -40.73 -15.86
C ILE A 215 -10.47 -41.69 -14.68
N VAL A 216 -10.57 -41.18 -13.45
CA VAL A 216 -10.60 -42.04 -12.26
C VAL A 216 -11.82 -42.94 -12.27
N HIS A 217 -13.00 -42.42 -12.66
CA HIS A 217 -14.19 -43.26 -12.80
C HIS A 217 -14.00 -44.35 -13.86
N GLU A 218 -13.43 -44.02 -15.02
CA GLU A 218 -13.19 -44.98 -16.09
C GLU A 218 -12.14 -46.04 -15.75
N ILE A 219 -11.10 -45.72 -14.98
CA ILE A 219 -10.06 -46.67 -14.54
C ILE A 219 -10.55 -47.51 -13.33
N ARG A 220 -11.31 -46.91 -12.42
CA ARG A 220 -11.83 -47.61 -11.23
C ARG A 220 -12.71 -48.79 -11.62
N ASN A 221 -13.51 -48.67 -12.67
CA ASN A 221 -14.43 -49.71 -13.12
C ASN A 221 -13.72 -51.04 -13.53
N PRO A 222 -12.77 -51.06 -14.49
CA PRO A 222 -12.02 -52.27 -14.84
C PRO A 222 -11.15 -52.74 -13.67
N LEU A 223 -10.56 -51.83 -12.89
CA LEU A 223 -9.76 -52.20 -11.70
C LEU A 223 -10.58 -52.96 -10.67
N THR A 224 -11.79 -52.47 -10.36
CA THR A 224 -12.71 -53.13 -9.43
C THR A 224 -13.06 -54.53 -9.92
N THR A 225 -13.34 -54.67 -11.22
CA THR A 225 -13.62 -55.98 -11.85
C THR A 225 -12.43 -56.93 -11.72
N MET A 226 -11.21 -56.46 -11.98
CA MET A 226 -9.98 -57.26 -11.83
C MET A 226 -9.77 -57.70 -10.36
N ILE A 227 -9.90 -56.78 -9.41
CA ILE A 227 -9.75 -57.07 -7.97
C ILE A 227 -10.81 -58.07 -7.51
N MET A 228 -12.06 -57.97 -7.99
CA MET A 228 -13.10 -58.95 -7.69
C MET A 228 -12.73 -60.35 -8.20
N GLY A 229 -12.21 -60.45 -9.43
CA GLY A 229 -11.71 -61.71 -9.99
C GLY A 229 -10.54 -62.30 -9.19
N LEU A 230 -9.58 -61.47 -8.78
CA LEU A 230 -8.48 -61.90 -7.92
C LEU A 230 -8.97 -62.35 -6.53
N LYS A 231 -9.90 -61.61 -5.92
CA LYS A 231 -10.51 -61.97 -4.63
C LYS A 231 -11.28 -63.30 -4.69
N PHE A 232 -11.84 -63.66 -5.85
CA PHE A 232 -12.46 -64.97 -6.04
C PHE A 232 -11.44 -66.10 -5.85
N PHE A 233 -10.24 -65.98 -6.43
CA PHE A 233 -9.18 -66.99 -6.30
C PHE A 233 -8.62 -67.13 -4.87
N LYS A 234 -8.83 -66.12 -4.00
CA LYS A 234 -8.48 -66.21 -2.57
C LYS A 234 -9.30 -67.26 -1.82
N LYS A 235 -10.45 -67.67 -2.37
CA LYS A 235 -11.32 -68.72 -1.80
C LYS A 235 -11.01 -70.11 -2.35
N THR A 236 -10.05 -70.24 -3.26
CA THR A 236 -9.67 -71.49 -3.92
C THR A 236 -8.36 -72.02 -3.34
N THR A 237 -8.19 -73.33 -3.27
CA THR A 237 -6.92 -73.95 -2.89
C THR A 237 -5.90 -73.77 -4.01
N LEU A 238 -4.92 -72.90 -3.79
CA LEU A 238 -3.81 -72.63 -4.70
C LEU A 238 -2.50 -73.16 -4.11
N ALA A 239 -1.55 -73.57 -4.97
CA ALA A 239 -0.19 -73.88 -4.55
C ALA A 239 0.50 -72.61 -3.97
N GLU A 240 1.44 -72.78 -3.02
CA GLU A 240 2.12 -71.67 -2.34
C GLU A 240 2.64 -70.56 -3.29
N PRO A 241 3.37 -70.86 -4.39
CA PRO A 241 3.85 -69.82 -5.30
C PRO A 241 2.73 -69.03 -5.99
N ALA A 242 1.55 -69.62 -6.17
CA ALA A 242 0.39 -68.96 -6.75
C ALA A 242 -0.37 -68.10 -5.71
N GLN A 243 -0.35 -68.50 -4.43
CA GLN A 243 -0.89 -67.68 -3.34
C GLN A 243 -0.09 -66.40 -3.14
N GLU A 244 1.25 -66.50 -3.17
CA GLU A 244 2.13 -65.34 -3.03
C GLU A 244 1.93 -64.34 -4.18
N ARG A 245 1.88 -64.84 -5.43
CA ARG A 245 1.58 -64.00 -6.61
C ARG A 245 0.19 -63.35 -6.53
N LEU A 246 -0.80 -64.07 -6.00
CA LEU A 246 -2.15 -63.53 -5.81
C LEU A 246 -2.16 -62.41 -4.76
N SER A 247 -1.42 -62.56 -3.66
CA SER A 247 -1.28 -61.52 -2.65
C SER A 247 -0.67 -60.25 -3.25
N LEU A 248 0.46 -60.38 -3.96
CA LEU A 248 1.12 -59.25 -4.62
C LEU A 248 0.19 -58.51 -5.60
N ALA A 249 -0.59 -59.25 -6.39
CA ALA A 249 -1.54 -58.65 -7.32
C ALA A 249 -2.69 -57.91 -6.61
N LEU A 250 -3.19 -58.44 -5.49
CA LEU A 250 -4.21 -57.78 -4.67
C LEU A 250 -3.67 -56.51 -3.99
N ASP A 251 -2.45 -56.57 -3.47
CA ASP A 251 -1.78 -55.44 -2.82
C ASP A 251 -1.54 -54.29 -3.82
N GLU A 252 -1.10 -54.61 -5.04
CA GLU A 252 -0.96 -53.61 -6.11
C GLU A 252 -2.32 -53.04 -6.56
N GLY A 253 -3.37 -53.87 -6.59
CA GLY A 253 -4.73 -53.40 -6.85
C GLY A 253 -5.21 -52.38 -5.81
N SER A 254 -5.03 -52.67 -4.53
CA SER A 254 -5.36 -51.74 -3.43
C SER A 254 -4.50 -50.47 -3.47
N ARG A 255 -3.23 -50.58 -3.87
CA ARG A 255 -2.37 -49.42 -4.09
C ARG A 255 -2.89 -48.51 -5.22
N LEU A 256 -3.34 -49.09 -6.33
CA LEU A 256 -3.97 -48.33 -7.43
C LEU A 256 -5.28 -47.66 -6.99
N GLU A 257 -6.13 -48.33 -6.20
CA GLU A 257 -7.35 -47.71 -5.65
C GLU A 257 -7.04 -46.49 -4.78
N ARG A 258 -5.98 -46.57 -3.95
CA ARG A 258 -5.50 -45.44 -3.13
C ARG A 258 -5.02 -44.29 -4.01
N LEU A 259 -4.19 -44.57 -5.02
CA LEU A 259 -3.70 -43.58 -5.98
C LEU A 259 -4.84 -42.83 -6.68
N LEU A 260 -5.83 -43.55 -7.19
CA LEU A 260 -7.01 -42.97 -7.83
C LEU A 260 -7.79 -42.06 -6.88
N THR A 261 -7.91 -42.46 -5.62
CA THR A 261 -8.60 -41.66 -4.59
C THR A 261 -7.84 -40.38 -4.25
N GLU A 262 -6.51 -40.44 -4.14
CA GLU A 262 -5.68 -39.26 -3.90
C GLU A 262 -5.68 -38.28 -5.07
N ILE A 263 -5.70 -38.76 -6.31
CA ILE A 263 -5.86 -37.93 -7.50
C ILE A 263 -7.17 -37.14 -7.44
N LEU A 264 -8.29 -37.79 -7.12
CA LEU A 264 -9.58 -37.11 -6.95
C LEU A 264 -9.55 -36.06 -5.84
N LEU A 265 -8.96 -36.42 -4.69
CA LEU A 265 -8.89 -35.52 -3.53
C LEU A 265 -8.04 -34.28 -3.82
N TYR A 266 -6.95 -34.46 -4.57
CA TYR A 266 -6.18 -33.34 -5.09
C TYR A 266 -7.01 -32.52 -6.06
N ALA A 267 -7.63 -33.13 -7.07
CA ALA A 267 -8.24 -32.39 -8.16
C ALA A 267 -9.51 -31.60 -7.75
N LYS A 268 -10.24 -32.04 -6.72
CA LYS A 268 -11.47 -31.36 -6.25
C LYS A 268 -11.22 -30.01 -5.54
N PRO A 269 -12.15 -29.03 -5.68
CA PRO A 269 -12.16 -27.83 -4.84
C PRO A 269 -12.22 -28.18 -3.35
N GLN A 270 -11.46 -27.45 -2.52
CA GLN A 270 -11.50 -27.61 -1.06
C GLN A 270 -12.56 -26.68 -0.47
N VAL A 271 -13.83 -27.09 -0.53
CA VAL A 271 -14.91 -26.41 0.17
C VAL A 271 -14.84 -26.80 1.65
N LEU A 272 -14.68 -25.82 2.53
CA LEU A 272 -14.51 -26.04 3.96
C LEU A 272 -15.84 -25.95 4.71
N GLN A 273 -16.06 -26.86 5.64
CA GLN A 273 -17.10 -26.80 6.65
C GLN A 273 -16.47 -26.33 7.96
N LEU A 274 -16.39 -25.00 8.11
CA LEU A 274 -15.71 -24.38 9.23
C LEU A 274 -16.50 -24.54 10.54
N CYS A 275 -15.82 -24.98 11.58
CA CYS A 275 -16.30 -24.98 12.95
C CYS A 275 -15.22 -24.46 13.92
N GLU A 276 -15.64 -24.03 15.10
CA GLU A 276 -14.71 -23.65 16.17
C GLU A 276 -14.03 -24.91 16.71
N LEU A 277 -12.70 -24.90 16.75
CA LEU A 277 -11.90 -26.02 17.24
C LEU A 277 -10.91 -25.53 18.30
N ASP A 278 -10.90 -26.17 19.47
CA ASP A 278 -9.78 -26.08 20.40
C ASP A 278 -8.63 -26.95 19.88
N VAL A 279 -7.47 -26.34 19.65
CA VAL A 279 -6.31 -27.00 19.03
C VAL A 279 -5.78 -28.15 19.90
N ASN A 280 -5.72 -27.96 21.22
CA ASN A 280 -5.19 -28.98 22.13
C ASN A 280 -6.12 -30.20 22.17
N GLN A 281 -7.43 -30.00 22.28
CA GLN A 281 -8.43 -31.05 22.26
C GLN A 281 -8.43 -31.78 20.90
N PHE A 282 -8.40 -31.03 19.80
CA PHE A 282 -8.37 -31.58 18.46
C PHE A 282 -7.17 -32.51 18.26
N ILE A 283 -5.96 -32.10 18.66
CA ILE A 283 -4.77 -32.94 18.56
C ILE A 283 -4.89 -34.18 19.46
N ARG A 284 -5.40 -34.04 20.69
CA ARG A 284 -5.62 -35.18 21.60
C ARG A 284 -6.57 -36.22 21.00
N GLU A 285 -7.65 -35.79 20.36
CA GLU A 285 -8.58 -36.68 19.66
C GLU A 285 -7.92 -37.39 18.46
N LEU A 286 -6.94 -36.75 17.81
CA LEU A 286 -6.19 -37.34 16.70
C LEU A 286 -5.10 -38.32 17.13
N LEU A 287 -4.55 -38.18 18.33
CA LEU A 287 -3.50 -39.09 18.82
C LEU A 287 -3.96 -40.55 18.83
N VAL A 288 -5.22 -40.81 19.20
CA VAL A 288 -5.77 -42.18 19.27
C VAL A 288 -5.65 -42.93 17.94
N PRO A 289 -6.28 -42.47 16.83
CA PRO A 289 -6.16 -43.16 15.55
C PRO A 289 -4.75 -43.10 14.94
N ILE A 290 -3.92 -42.11 15.32
CA ILE A 290 -2.55 -41.98 14.84
C ILE A 290 -1.64 -43.06 15.47
N CYS A 291 -1.76 -43.31 16.77
CA CYS A 291 -0.98 -44.34 17.44
C CYS A 291 -1.33 -45.76 16.97
N GLU A 292 -2.51 -45.97 16.38
CA GLU A 292 -2.94 -47.24 15.80
C GLU A 292 -2.43 -47.47 14.36
N MET A 293 -1.79 -46.47 13.74
CA MET A 293 -1.27 -46.60 12.37
C MET A 293 -0.06 -47.54 12.34
N PRO A 294 0.06 -48.44 11.33
CA PRO A 294 1.19 -49.35 11.21
C PRO A 294 2.55 -48.65 11.27
N GLU A 295 2.64 -47.47 10.64
CA GLU A 295 3.85 -46.65 10.59
C GLU A 295 4.22 -46.07 11.97
N ALA A 296 3.26 -45.96 12.90
CA ALA A 296 3.44 -45.41 14.24
C ALA A 296 3.66 -46.49 15.33
N LEU A 297 3.29 -47.76 15.08
CA LEU A 297 3.28 -48.82 16.11
C LEU A 297 4.62 -49.03 16.83
N SER A 298 5.74 -48.85 16.13
CA SER A 298 7.08 -48.98 16.73
C SER A 298 7.74 -47.63 17.05
N ARG A 299 7.01 -46.51 17.04
CA ARG A 299 7.54 -45.15 17.26
C ARG A 299 6.88 -44.53 18.49
N GLN A 300 7.59 -43.62 19.17
CA GLN A 300 7.00 -42.83 20.24
C GLN A 300 6.44 -41.53 19.69
N ILE A 301 5.21 -41.17 20.06
CA ILE A 301 4.60 -39.90 19.70
C ILE A 301 4.43 -39.07 20.96
N GLU A 302 5.15 -37.96 21.04
CA GLU A 302 5.11 -37.03 22.17
C GLU A 302 4.29 -35.80 21.79
N PHE A 303 3.27 -35.46 22.59
CA PHE A 303 2.44 -34.28 22.38
C PHE A 303 2.73 -33.22 23.44
N ILE A 304 3.14 -32.04 22.99
CA ILE A 304 3.42 -30.84 23.80
C ILE A 304 2.32 -29.81 23.52
N PRO A 305 1.27 -29.72 24.37
CA PRO A 305 0.16 -28.81 24.18
C PRO A 305 0.55 -27.34 24.44
N ALA A 306 -0.27 -26.41 23.95
CA ALA A 306 -0.19 -25.02 24.36
C ALA A 306 -0.60 -24.88 25.84
N SER A 307 -0.03 -23.89 26.53
CA SER A 307 -0.31 -23.62 27.95
C SER A 307 -1.73 -23.10 28.21
N SER A 308 -2.37 -22.52 27.20
CA SER A 308 -3.75 -22.01 27.25
C SER A 308 -4.63 -22.65 26.17
N THR A 309 -5.95 -22.53 26.33
CA THR A 309 -6.95 -22.86 25.30
C THR A 309 -6.74 -21.96 24.09
N ILE A 310 -6.53 -22.57 22.93
CA ILE A 310 -6.35 -21.86 21.65
C ILE A 310 -7.42 -22.35 20.70
N LYS A 311 -8.27 -21.42 20.26
CA LYS A 311 -9.32 -21.70 19.30
C LYS A 311 -8.88 -21.29 17.91
N ILE A 312 -9.34 -22.06 16.92
CA ILE A 312 -9.22 -21.73 15.50
C ILE A 312 -10.57 -21.98 14.83
N LEU A 313 -10.81 -21.32 13.71
CA LEU A 313 -11.92 -21.64 12.82
C LEU A 313 -11.41 -22.60 11.73
N GLY A 314 -11.86 -23.84 11.73
CA GLY A 314 -11.36 -24.84 10.80
C GLY A 314 -12.31 -26.00 10.53
N ASP A 315 -12.08 -26.68 9.41
CA ASP A 315 -12.77 -27.91 9.05
C ASP A 315 -12.06 -29.10 9.70
N LYS A 316 -12.76 -29.72 10.66
CA LYS A 316 -12.23 -30.81 11.49
C LYS A 316 -11.71 -31.99 10.65
N ASP A 317 -12.47 -32.43 9.65
CA ASP A 317 -12.14 -33.61 8.85
C ASP A 317 -10.96 -33.34 7.91
N LYS A 318 -10.93 -32.13 7.34
CA LYS A 318 -9.82 -31.70 6.47
C LYS A 318 -8.52 -31.49 7.23
N LEU A 319 -8.57 -30.86 8.41
CA LEU A 319 -7.40 -30.72 9.27
C LEU A 319 -6.95 -32.08 9.81
N LYS A 320 -7.87 -33.01 10.09
CA LYS A 320 -7.51 -34.39 10.43
C LYS A 320 -6.69 -35.04 9.32
N GLN A 321 -7.12 -34.88 8.06
CA GLN A 321 -6.37 -35.38 6.90
C GLN A 321 -4.96 -34.77 6.79
N VAL A 322 -4.82 -33.46 7.04
CA VAL A 322 -3.53 -32.74 7.08
C VAL A 322 -2.57 -33.40 8.06
N PHE A 323 -2.98 -33.53 9.33
CA PHE A 323 -2.09 -34.00 10.38
C PHE A 323 -1.82 -35.50 10.32
N ILE A 324 -2.78 -36.33 9.90
CA ILE A 324 -2.53 -37.75 9.62
C ILE A 324 -1.42 -37.89 8.57
N ASN A 325 -1.48 -37.11 7.49
CA ASN A 325 -0.48 -37.19 6.44
C ASN A 325 0.90 -36.67 6.88
N ILE A 326 0.94 -35.60 7.69
CA ILE A 326 2.20 -35.06 8.23
C ILE A 326 2.83 -36.06 9.20
N VAL A 327 2.07 -36.57 10.18
CA VAL A 327 2.60 -37.49 11.20
C VAL A 327 3.02 -38.83 10.58
N ARG A 328 2.24 -39.38 9.65
CA ARG A 328 2.67 -40.57 8.89
C ARG A 328 4.01 -40.34 8.20
N ASN A 329 4.17 -39.20 7.52
CA ASN A 329 5.44 -38.88 6.86
C ASN A 329 6.62 -38.75 7.84
N ALA A 330 6.36 -38.22 9.03
CA ALA A 330 7.35 -38.11 10.11
C ALA A 330 7.76 -39.50 10.65
N CYS A 331 6.79 -40.39 10.91
CA CYS A 331 7.06 -41.75 11.36
C CYS A 331 7.81 -42.60 10.33
N GLU A 332 7.48 -42.46 9.04
CA GLU A 332 8.16 -43.14 7.93
C GLU A 332 9.61 -42.67 7.73
N ALA A 333 9.99 -41.51 8.28
CA ALA A 333 11.32 -40.91 8.10
C ALA A 333 12.30 -41.25 9.24
N ILE A 334 11.88 -42.04 10.22
CA ILE A 334 12.67 -42.38 11.42
C ILE A 334 12.69 -43.88 11.70
N SER A 335 13.66 -44.31 12.51
CA SER A 335 13.84 -45.71 12.88
C SER A 335 12.84 -46.13 13.96
N ASP A 336 12.71 -47.44 14.16
CA ASP A 336 11.95 -48.00 15.27
C ASP A 336 12.55 -47.52 16.61
N GLY A 337 11.69 -47.06 17.53
CA GLY A 337 12.08 -46.50 18.82
C GLY A 337 12.32 -44.98 18.85
N ASP A 338 12.41 -44.33 17.69
CA ASP A 338 12.56 -42.88 17.61
C ASP A 338 11.27 -42.13 17.95
N VAL A 339 11.41 -40.84 18.28
CA VAL A 339 10.32 -39.97 18.73
C VAL A 339 9.87 -39.02 17.62
N VAL A 340 8.56 -38.92 17.41
CA VAL A 340 7.91 -37.81 16.71
C VAL A 340 7.32 -36.86 17.75
N THR A 341 7.76 -35.60 17.73
CA THR A 341 7.24 -34.56 18.64
C THR A 341 6.18 -33.72 17.94
N TRP A 342 5.01 -33.59 18.56
CA TRP A 342 3.93 -32.73 18.11
C TRP A 342 3.76 -31.57 19.09
N LYS A 343 4.16 -30.36 18.70
CA LYS A 343 4.19 -29.18 19.57
C LYS A 343 3.25 -28.10 19.06
N VAL A 344 2.46 -27.52 19.96
CA VAL A 344 1.67 -26.31 19.67
C VAL A 344 2.44 -25.09 20.18
N ASP A 345 2.78 -24.18 19.28
CA ASP A 345 3.52 -22.96 19.57
C ASP A 345 2.61 -21.74 19.34
N THR A 346 2.57 -20.87 20.34
CA THR A 346 1.70 -19.69 20.40
C THR A 346 2.50 -18.40 20.56
N SER A 347 3.81 -18.42 20.26
CA SER A 347 4.69 -17.25 20.33
C SER A 347 4.25 -16.09 19.43
N CYS A 348 3.54 -16.39 18.33
CA CYS A 348 2.90 -15.38 17.50
C CYS A 348 1.57 -14.95 18.12
N GLU A 349 1.31 -13.65 18.16
CA GLU A 349 0.10 -13.07 18.78
C GLU A 349 -1.18 -13.53 18.06
N ASP A 350 -1.20 -13.43 16.73
CA ASP A 350 -2.40 -13.70 15.91
C ASP A 350 -2.49 -15.11 15.33
N LYS A 351 -1.41 -15.90 15.40
CA LYS A 351 -1.33 -17.23 14.77
C LYS A 351 -0.93 -18.31 15.75
N VAL A 352 -1.46 -19.51 15.54
CA VAL A 352 -1.00 -20.74 16.18
C VAL A 352 -0.17 -21.54 15.19
N CYS A 353 0.99 -22.04 15.64
CA CYS A 353 1.87 -22.88 14.86
C CYS A 353 1.82 -24.31 15.42
N ILE A 354 1.38 -25.25 14.61
CA ILE A 354 1.32 -26.67 14.98
C ILE A 354 2.47 -27.37 14.29
N ASN A 355 3.47 -27.77 15.08
CA ASN A 355 4.74 -28.31 14.60
C ASN A 355 4.78 -29.83 14.80
N VAL A 356 5.13 -30.58 13.76
CA VAL A 356 5.45 -32.01 13.82
C VAL A 356 6.93 -32.17 13.49
N CYS A 357 7.70 -32.67 14.44
CA CYS A 357 9.16 -32.76 14.37
C CYS A 357 9.60 -34.23 14.43
N ASN A 358 10.59 -34.60 13.62
CA ASN A 358 11.23 -35.91 13.67
C ASN A 358 12.74 -35.81 13.42
N GLY A 359 13.53 -36.67 14.05
CA GLY A 359 15.00 -36.69 13.94
C GLY A 359 15.55 -37.45 12.71
N GLY A 360 14.77 -37.55 11.63
CA GLY A 360 15.15 -38.30 10.43
C GLY A 360 16.28 -37.65 9.63
N GLU A 361 16.71 -38.31 8.56
CA GLU A 361 17.76 -37.77 7.67
C GLU A 361 17.38 -36.39 7.11
N PRO A 362 18.35 -35.44 7.04
CA PRO A 362 18.08 -34.11 6.55
C PRO A 362 17.71 -34.13 5.06
N ILE A 363 16.68 -33.37 4.71
CA ILE A 363 16.20 -33.28 3.34
C ILE A 363 17.03 -32.24 2.59
N PRO A 364 17.66 -32.59 1.44
CA PRO A 364 18.43 -31.63 0.65
C PRO A 364 17.58 -30.42 0.22
N PRO A 365 18.15 -29.19 0.18
CA PRO A 365 17.40 -27.99 -0.18
C PRO A 365 16.69 -28.06 -1.54
N GLU A 366 17.31 -28.74 -2.52
CA GLU A 366 16.74 -28.97 -3.85
C GLU A 366 15.45 -29.81 -3.80
N VAL A 367 15.40 -30.80 -2.91
CA VAL A 367 14.26 -31.68 -2.68
C VAL A 367 13.19 -30.94 -1.89
N LEU A 368 13.59 -30.17 -0.87
CA LEU A 368 12.70 -29.43 0.02
C LEU A 368 11.78 -28.45 -0.75
N SER A 369 12.33 -27.78 -1.77
CA SER A 369 11.56 -26.89 -2.66
C SER A 369 10.47 -27.61 -3.48
N LYS A 370 10.60 -28.94 -3.67
CA LYS A 370 9.73 -29.76 -4.51
C LYS A 370 8.75 -30.62 -3.72
N LEU A 371 8.92 -30.79 -2.41
CA LEU A 371 8.10 -31.69 -1.57
C LEU A 371 6.59 -31.44 -1.64
N THR A 372 6.19 -30.19 -1.90
CA THR A 372 4.77 -29.81 -2.02
C THR A 372 4.25 -29.79 -3.46
N GLN A 373 5.10 -30.14 -4.43
CA GLN A 373 4.70 -30.29 -5.83
C GLN A 373 3.97 -31.62 -6.03
N PRO A 374 2.87 -31.65 -6.78
CA PRO A 374 2.12 -32.88 -7.02
C PRO A 374 2.99 -33.90 -7.78
N PHE A 375 2.82 -35.19 -7.44
CA PHE A 375 3.54 -36.33 -8.03
C PHE A 375 5.04 -36.41 -7.73
N PHE A 376 5.57 -35.51 -6.90
CA PHE A 376 6.96 -35.60 -6.44
C PHE A 376 7.05 -36.48 -5.18
N SER A 377 7.84 -37.56 -5.25
CA SER A 377 8.09 -38.46 -4.12
C SER A 377 9.52 -38.98 -4.18
N THR A 378 10.19 -39.04 -3.03
CA THR A 378 11.48 -39.72 -2.84
C THR A 378 11.31 -41.16 -2.34
N LYS A 379 10.08 -41.55 -1.95
CA LYS A 379 9.78 -42.85 -1.36
C LYS A 379 9.37 -43.88 -2.42
N PRO A 380 9.88 -45.13 -2.35
CA PRO A 380 9.41 -46.23 -3.20
C PRO A 380 7.91 -46.45 -3.03
N GLY A 381 7.15 -46.32 -4.12
CA GLY A 381 5.70 -46.50 -4.10
C GLY A 381 4.88 -45.33 -3.55
N GLY A 382 5.53 -44.23 -3.14
CA GLY A 382 4.86 -43.00 -2.72
C GLY A 382 4.20 -42.28 -3.90
N THR A 383 3.02 -41.73 -3.66
CA THR A 383 2.19 -41.10 -4.69
C THR A 383 2.62 -39.66 -5.01
N GLY A 384 3.32 -39.01 -4.09
CA GLY A 384 3.70 -37.59 -4.18
C GLY A 384 2.53 -36.62 -4.10
N LEU A 385 1.32 -37.08 -3.72
CA LEU A 385 0.14 -36.23 -3.62
C LEU A 385 -0.18 -35.79 -2.20
N GLY A 386 0.27 -36.54 -1.18
CA GLY A 386 -0.04 -36.26 0.22
C GLY A 386 0.28 -34.82 0.63
N LEU A 387 1.54 -34.41 0.52
CA LEU A 387 1.96 -33.06 0.94
C LEU A 387 1.36 -31.94 0.06
N ALA A 388 1.12 -32.22 -1.22
CA ALA A 388 0.41 -31.30 -2.10
C ALA A 388 -1.05 -31.09 -1.66
N ILE A 389 -1.74 -32.16 -1.22
CA ILE A 389 -3.08 -32.08 -0.63
C ILE A 389 -3.04 -31.34 0.71
N THR A 390 -2.08 -31.66 1.59
CA THR A 390 -1.85 -30.97 2.86
C THR A 390 -1.73 -29.45 2.65
N LYS A 391 -0.86 -29.01 1.74
CA LYS A 391 -0.68 -27.58 1.41
C LYS A 391 -1.98 -26.93 0.94
N ARG A 392 -2.74 -27.61 0.08
CA ARG A 392 -4.01 -27.08 -0.43
C ARG A 392 -5.06 -26.92 0.67
N ILE A 393 -5.17 -27.89 1.57
CA ILE A 393 -6.11 -27.82 2.69
C ILE A 393 -5.71 -26.66 3.62
N VAL A 394 -4.43 -26.55 3.97
CA VAL A 394 -3.92 -25.46 4.83
C VAL A 394 -4.16 -24.10 4.19
N ASN A 395 -3.84 -23.93 2.90
CA ASN A 395 -4.10 -22.69 2.17
C ASN A 395 -5.60 -22.36 2.09
N ALA A 396 -6.48 -23.37 1.97
CA ALA A 396 -7.93 -23.15 1.98
C ALA A 396 -8.43 -22.60 3.31
N HIS A 397 -7.74 -22.91 4.42
CA HIS A 397 -8.00 -22.34 5.74
C HIS A 397 -7.37 -20.95 5.95
N GLY A 398 -6.74 -20.38 4.90
CA GLY A 398 -5.97 -19.13 5.03
C GLY A 398 -4.65 -19.29 5.79
N GLY A 399 -4.22 -20.54 6.02
CA GLY A 399 -2.97 -20.87 6.71
C GLY A 399 -1.77 -21.00 5.79
N GLU A 400 -0.64 -21.36 6.38
CA GLU A 400 0.61 -21.62 5.67
C GLU A 400 1.26 -22.93 6.14
N LEU A 401 1.81 -23.70 5.20
CA LEU A 401 2.59 -24.91 5.47
C LEU A 401 4.07 -24.60 5.24
N LEU A 402 4.87 -24.72 6.29
CA LEU A 402 6.32 -24.54 6.25
C LEU A 402 7.00 -25.88 6.52
N ILE A 403 8.12 -26.13 5.83
CA ILE A 403 8.94 -27.32 6.02
C ILE A 403 10.37 -26.84 6.18
N GLN A 404 10.99 -27.21 7.30
CA GLN A 404 12.40 -26.98 7.59
C GLN A 404 13.06 -28.33 7.82
N SER A 405 14.27 -28.50 7.30
CA SER A 405 15.02 -29.74 7.52
C SER A 405 16.51 -29.43 7.55
N ASP A 406 17.18 -29.80 8.62
CA ASP A 406 18.62 -29.65 8.79
C ASP A 406 19.22 -30.83 9.58
N ALA A 407 20.55 -30.94 9.55
CA ALA A 407 21.25 -32.07 10.16
C ALA A 407 21.21 -32.09 11.71
N VAL A 408 20.82 -30.99 12.36
CA VAL A 408 20.83 -30.81 13.82
C VAL A 408 19.42 -30.98 14.40
N THR A 409 18.41 -30.41 13.76
CA THR A 409 17.02 -30.37 14.25
C THR A 409 16.12 -31.43 13.60
N GLY A 410 16.63 -32.15 12.60
CA GLY A 410 15.86 -33.12 11.84
C GLY A 410 14.92 -32.41 10.87
N THR A 411 13.67 -32.88 10.75
CA THR A 411 12.64 -32.25 9.92
C THR A 411 11.51 -31.71 10.79
N ILE A 412 11.12 -30.47 10.54
CA ILE A 412 10.01 -29.77 11.18
C ILE A 412 8.99 -29.39 10.11
N MET A 413 7.78 -29.91 10.23
CA MET A 413 6.63 -29.47 9.43
C MET A 413 5.71 -28.61 10.30
N SER A 414 5.52 -27.36 9.91
CA SER A 414 4.74 -26.37 10.65
C SER A 414 3.49 -25.98 9.88
N VAL A 415 2.32 -26.16 10.50
CA VAL A 415 1.04 -25.66 10.01
C VAL A 415 0.68 -24.40 10.80
N GLN A 416 0.64 -23.25 10.13
CA GLN A 416 0.26 -21.98 10.72
C GLN A 416 -1.19 -21.65 10.40
N LEU A 417 -1.99 -21.34 11.43
CA LEU A 417 -3.40 -20.95 11.30
C LEU A 417 -3.67 -19.73 12.16
N SER A 418 -4.61 -18.87 11.74
CA SER A 418 -5.04 -17.72 12.52
C SER A 418 -5.80 -18.17 13.76
N LYS A 419 -5.52 -17.54 14.91
CA LYS A 419 -6.29 -17.74 16.13
C LYS A 419 -7.69 -17.17 15.95
N TRP A 420 -8.68 -17.86 16.50
CA TRP A 420 -10.05 -17.36 16.64
C TRP A 420 -10.19 -16.74 18.03
N VAL A 421 -10.40 -15.43 18.07
CA VAL A 421 -10.52 -14.64 19.29
C VAL A 421 -11.99 -14.40 19.62
#